data_AF-A0A960ECY4-F1
#
_entry.id   AF-A0A960ECY4-F1
#
_cell.length_a   1.000
_cell.length_b   1.000
_cell.length_c   1.000
_cell.angle_alpha   90.00
_cell.angle_beta   90.00
_cell.angle_gamma   90.00
#
_symmetry.space_group_name_H-M   'P 1'
#
loop_
_entity.id
_entity.type
_entity.pdbx_description
1 polymer ?
#
loop_
_entity_poly.entity_id
_entity_poly.type
_entity_poly.pdbx_seq_one_letter_code
_entity_poly.pdbx_strand_id
1 'polypeptide(L)'
;MADIFEVGVVGSGIMGAGLAEVAARAGHHVVVRSRTLEGAEAVRDKLVAGFDKQIAKERMTADERDEIMGRVRVTDHLGQLADCDLVIESIVEDLETKKTLFAELEQIVKPSGILATNTSTLPVVELAMATQRPDKVCGIHFFNPAPVMSLVEIIQPVTASDETI
;
A
#
# COMPACT_ATOMS: atom_id res chain seq x y z
N MET A 1 2.47 21.04 -0.16
CA MET A 1 2.58 19.60 0.08
C MET A 1 1.88 18.91 -1.07
N ALA A 2 2.44 17.84 -1.63
CA ALA A 2 1.74 17.06 -2.64
C ALA A 2 0.59 16.33 -1.94
N ASP A 3 -0.65 16.57 -2.38
CA ASP A 3 -1.81 15.88 -1.83
C ASP A 3 -1.83 14.43 -2.31
N ILE A 4 -1.92 13.47 -1.38
CA ILE A 4 -2.05 12.04 -1.70
C ILE A 4 -3.52 11.73 -1.94
N PHE A 5 -3.89 11.43 -3.18
CA PHE A 5 -5.27 11.12 -3.57
C PHE A 5 -5.48 9.62 -3.83
N GLU A 6 -4.58 9.00 -4.61
CA GLU A 6 -4.63 7.56 -4.92
C GLU A 6 -3.42 6.80 -4.34
N VAL A 7 -3.71 5.73 -3.60
CA VAL A 7 -2.73 4.87 -2.91
C VAL A 7 -2.72 3.48 -3.56
N GLY A 8 -1.57 3.06 -4.05
CA GLY A 8 -1.33 1.67 -4.46
C GLY A 8 -0.91 0.81 -3.27
N VAL A 9 -1.46 -0.39 -3.16
CA VAL A 9 -1.02 -1.40 -2.19
C VAL A 9 -0.60 -2.65 -2.95
N VAL A 10 0.68 -3.02 -2.88
CA VAL A 10 1.21 -4.19 -3.60
C VAL A 10 1.37 -5.35 -2.64
N GLY A 11 0.49 -6.33 -2.74
CA GLY A 11 0.47 -7.53 -1.89
C GLY A 11 -0.93 -7.90 -1.43
N SER A 12 -1.23 -9.20 -1.40
CA SER A 12 -2.54 -9.77 -1.03
C SER A 12 -2.57 -10.48 0.32
N GLY A 13 -1.49 -10.34 1.09
CA GLY A 13 -1.35 -10.89 2.44
C GLY A 13 -2.20 -10.15 3.49
N ILE A 14 -2.00 -10.52 4.76
CA ILE A 14 -2.67 -9.89 5.91
C ILE A 14 -2.39 -8.38 5.93
N MET A 15 -1.12 -7.99 5.79
CA MET A 15 -0.73 -6.59 5.78
C MET A 15 -1.29 -5.84 4.58
N GLY A 16 -1.26 -6.41 3.37
CA GLY A 16 -1.86 -5.80 2.18
C GLY A 16 -3.34 -5.45 2.37
N ALA A 17 -4.13 -6.36 2.97
CA ALA A 17 -5.52 -6.07 3.29
C ALA A 17 -5.66 -4.97 4.35
N GLY A 18 -4.86 -5.02 5.43
CA GLY A 18 -4.87 -4.00 6.47
C GLY A 18 -4.49 -2.61 5.99
N LEU A 19 -3.46 -2.51 5.13
CA LEU A 19 -3.02 -1.26 4.50
C LEU A 19 -4.13 -0.68 3.60
N ALA A 20 -4.77 -1.52 2.80
CA ALA A 20 -5.88 -1.11 1.96
C ALA A 20 -7.06 -0.58 2.78
N GLU A 21 -7.39 -1.24 3.90
CA GLU A 21 -8.42 -0.78 4.84
C GLU A 21 -8.08 0.59 5.42
N VAL A 22 -6.85 0.77 5.92
CA VAL A 22 -6.39 2.03 6.54
C VAL A 22 -6.49 3.18 5.54
N ALA A 23 -5.96 3.00 4.32
CA ALA A 23 -5.97 4.04 3.30
C ALA A 23 -7.40 4.40 2.84
N ALA A 24 -8.26 3.39 2.63
CA ALA A 24 -9.64 3.63 2.17
C ALA A 24 -10.51 4.30 3.26
N ARG A 25 -10.32 3.93 4.54
CA ARG A 25 -10.97 4.58 5.68
C ARG A 25 -10.52 6.04 5.85
N ALA A 26 -9.26 6.33 5.53
CA ALA A 26 -8.73 7.69 5.55
C ALA A 26 -9.22 8.56 4.38
N GLY A 27 -9.99 8.00 3.44
CA GLY A 27 -10.61 8.74 2.35
C GLY A 27 -9.87 8.67 1.02
N HIS A 28 -8.77 7.92 0.92
CA HIS A 28 -8.01 7.77 -0.31
C HIS A 28 -8.62 6.73 -1.25
N HIS A 29 -8.46 6.93 -2.56
CA HIS A 29 -8.69 5.86 -3.53
C HIS A 29 -7.58 4.84 -3.43
N VAL A 30 -7.92 3.55 -3.44
CA VAL A 30 -6.96 2.47 -3.21
C VAL A 30 -6.95 1.49 -4.36
N VAL A 31 -5.76 1.19 -4.85
CA VAL A 31 -5.51 0.18 -5.88
C VAL A 31 -4.75 -0.98 -5.24
N VAL A 32 -5.43 -2.07 -4.96
CA VAL A 32 -4.78 -3.28 -4.44
C VAL A 32 -4.30 -4.13 -5.61
N ARG A 33 -2.98 -4.27 -5.72
CA ARG A 33 -2.34 -5.11 -6.73
C ARG A 33 -1.82 -6.40 -6.12
N SER A 34 -2.22 -7.53 -6.68
CA SER A 34 -1.69 -8.86 -6.38
C SER A 34 -0.99 -9.47 -7.59
N ARG A 35 -0.31 -10.60 -7.42
CA ARG A 35 0.31 -11.35 -8.55
C ARG A 35 -0.73 -12.05 -9.43
N THR A 36 -1.90 -12.37 -8.88
CA THR A 36 -3.05 -12.96 -9.57
C THR A 36 -4.31 -12.19 -9.21
N LEU A 37 -5.27 -12.13 -10.13
CA LEU A 37 -6.55 -11.44 -9.90
C LEU A 37 -7.30 -12.04 -8.70
N GLU A 38 -7.34 -13.37 -8.61
CA GLU A 38 -7.92 -14.10 -7.47
C GLU A 38 -7.33 -13.65 -6.13
N GLY A 39 -6.02 -13.45 -6.05
CA GLY A 39 -5.38 -12.95 -4.84
C GLY A 39 -5.77 -11.51 -4.52
N ALA A 40 -6.01 -10.67 -5.54
CA ALA A 40 -6.47 -9.30 -5.35
C ALA A 40 -7.94 -9.27 -4.88
N GLU A 41 -8.80 -10.07 -5.51
CA GLU A 41 -10.20 -10.25 -5.11
C GLU A 41 -10.32 -10.78 -3.68
N ALA A 42 -9.47 -11.73 -3.29
CA ALA A 42 -9.43 -12.24 -1.92
C ALA A 42 -9.11 -11.15 -0.87
N VAL A 43 -8.40 -10.07 -1.23
CA VAL A 43 -8.24 -8.90 -0.34
C VAL A 43 -9.56 -8.17 -0.19
N ARG A 44 -10.24 -7.89 -1.29
CA ARG A 44 -11.55 -7.22 -1.29
C ARG A 44 -12.57 -8.00 -0.45
N ASP A 45 -12.62 -9.32 -0.60
CA ASP A 45 -13.53 -10.18 0.17
C ASP A 45 -13.22 -10.16 1.67
N LYS A 46 -11.93 -10.13 2.05
CA LYS A 46 -11.52 -10.00 3.46
C LYS A 46 -11.96 -8.65 4.05
N LEU A 47 -11.85 -7.56 3.29
CA LEU A 47 -12.30 -6.23 3.72
C LEU A 47 -13.82 -6.24 3.98
N VAL A 48 -14.60 -6.72 3.00
CA VAL A 48 -16.06 -6.83 3.12
C VAL A 48 -16.45 -7.68 4.34
N ALA A 49 -15.86 -8.86 4.49
CA ALA A 49 -16.11 -9.72 5.64
C ALA A 49 -15.68 -9.10 6.98
N GLY A 50 -14.63 -8.27 6.98
CA GLY A 50 -14.19 -7.50 8.14
C GLY A 50 -15.22 -6.44 8.53
N PHE A 51 -15.72 -5.68 7.56
CA PHE A 51 -16.73 -4.65 7.76
C PHE A 51 -18.09 -5.22 8.17
N ASP A 52 -18.54 -6.32 7.55
CA ASP A 52 -19.78 -6.99 7.93
C ASP A 52 -19.76 -7.46 9.40
N LYS A 53 -18.59 -7.89 9.90
CA LYS A 53 -18.41 -8.19 11.33
C LYS A 53 -18.47 -6.96 12.22
N GLN A 54 -18.07 -5.77 11.74
CA GLN A 54 -18.21 -4.52 12.49
C GLN A 54 -19.67 -4.04 12.48
N ILE A 55 -20.38 -4.19 11.36
CA ILE A 55 -21.82 -3.91 11.25
C ILE A 55 -22.62 -4.79 12.21
N ALA A 56 -22.34 -6.10 12.23
CA ALA A 56 -22.96 -7.03 13.18
C ALA A 56 -22.68 -6.70 14.66
N LYS A 57 -21.63 -5.90 14.93
CA LYS A 57 -21.27 -5.39 16.26
C LYS A 57 -21.74 -3.94 16.50
N GLU A 58 -22.53 -3.37 15.58
CA GLU A 58 -23.03 -1.99 15.63
C GLU A 58 -21.93 -0.93 15.71
N ARG A 59 -20.73 -1.24 15.19
CA ARG A 59 -19.56 -0.35 15.18
C ARG A 59 -19.36 0.39 13.86
N MET A 60 -20.18 0.06 12.87
CA MET A 60 -20.14 0.58 11.51
C MET A 60 -21.52 0.37 10.88
N THR A 61 -21.90 1.23 9.95
CA THR A 61 -23.12 1.13 9.14
C THR A 61 -22.85 0.51 7.77
N ALA A 62 -23.89 0.03 7.09
CA ALA A 62 -23.77 -0.46 5.72
C ALA A 62 -23.34 0.64 4.75
N ASP A 63 -23.84 1.87 4.94
CA ASP A 63 -23.49 3.03 4.10
C ASP A 63 -22.00 3.38 4.25
N GLU A 64 -21.46 3.39 5.47
CA GLU A 64 -20.03 3.62 5.71
C GLU A 64 -19.16 2.55 5.04
N ARG A 65 -19.56 1.27 5.12
CA ARG A 65 -18.87 0.18 4.41
C ARG A 65 -18.87 0.44 2.91
N ASP A 66 -20.02 0.76 2.34
CA ASP A 66 -20.19 0.92 0.89
C ASP A 66 -19.40 2.13 0.38
N GLU A 67 -19.33 3.21 1.16
CA GLU A 67 -18.47 4.37 0.90
C GLU A 67 -16.99 3.99 0.88
N ILE A 68 -16.50 3.28 1.91
CA ILE A 68 -15.11 2.84 1.99
C ILE A 68 -14.78 1.89 0.83
N MET A 69 -15.64 0.90 0.58
CA MET A 69 -15.42 -0.08 -0.50
C MET A 69 -15.54 0.54 -1.88
N GLY A 70 -16.30 1.63 -2.05
CA GLY A 70 -16.36 2.42 -3.29
C GLY A 70 -15.01 3.04 -3.67
N ARG A 71 -14.09 3.19 -2.71
CA ARG A 71 -12.72 3.67 -2.96
C ARG A 71 -11.73 2.58 -3.34
N VAL A 72 -12.07 1.29 -3.14
CA VAL A 72 -11.12 0.17 -3.30
C VAL A 72 -11.35 -0.53 -4.64
N ARG A 73 -10.33 -0.51 -5.50
CA ARG A 73 -10.26 -1.34 -6.70
C ARG A 73 -9.12 -2.36 -6.59
N VAL A 74 -9.28 -3.49 -7.28
CA VAL A 74 -8.32 -4.59 -7.26
C VAL A 74 -7.84 -4.92 -8.68
N THR A 75 -6.60 -5.38 -8.80
CA THR A 75 -5.97 -5.68 -10.08
C THR A 75 -4.82 -6.68 -9.92
N ASP A 76 -4.44 -7.38 -10.97
CA ASP A 76 -3.18 -8.11 -11.08
C ASP A 76 -2.13 -7.42 -11.97
N HIS A 77 -2.56 -6.40 -12.72
CA HIS A 77 -1.72 -5.60 -13.60
C HIS A 77 -1.06 -4.44 -12.84
N LEU A 78 0.28 -4.40 -12.86
CA LEU A 78 1.05 -3.30 -12.26
C LEU A 78 0.76 -1.94 -12.91
N GLY A 79 0.51 -1.91 -14.23
CA GLY A 79 0.23 -0.66 -14.97
C GLY A 79 -0.97 0.15 -14.44
N GLN A 80 -1.84 -0.48 -13.65
CA GLN A 80 -2.96 0.18 -12.98
C GLN A 80 -2.52 1.06 -11.80
N LEU A 81 -1.24 1.07 -11.43
CA LEU A 81 -0.65 1.91 -10.40
C LEU A 81 -0.02 3.20 -10.94
N ALA A 82 -0.13 3.46 -12.25
CA ALA A 82 0.56 4.57 -12.90
C ALA A 82 0.21 5.94 -12.31
N ASP A 83 -1.04 6.13 -11.92
CA ASP A 83 -1.55 7.41 -11.40
C ASP A 83 -1.43 7.55 -9.88
N CYS A 84 -0.95 6.52 -9.17
CA CYS A 84 -0.84 6.54 -7.71
C CYS A 84 0.16 7.59 -7.21
N ASP A 85 -0.23 8.33 -6.17
CA ASP A 85 0.61 9.30 -5.46
C ASP A 85 1.56 8.61 -4.47
N LEU A 86 1.12 7.49 -3.89
CA LEU A 86 1.89 6.68 -2.97
C LEU A 86 1.65 5.20 -3.29
N VAL A 87 2.70 4.40 -3.39
CA VAL A 87 2.60 2.94 -3.49
C VAL A 87 3.29 2.30 -2.30
N ILE A 88 2.55 1.51 -1.52
CA ILE A 88 3.06 0.77 -0.36
C ILE A 88 3.20 -0.71 -0.73
N GLU A 89 4.44 -1.18 -0.76
CA GLU A 89 4.80 -2.56 -1.02
C GLU A 89 4.74 -3.41 0.26
N SER A 90 4.03 -4.54 0.20
CA SER A 90 3.92 -5.53 1.28
C SER A 90 3.80 -6.96 0.72
N ILE A 91 4.72 -7.33 -0.16
CA ILE A 91 4.94 -8.68 -0.70
C ILE A 91 5.86 -9.50 0.22
N VAL A 92 6.25 -10.70 -0.25
CA VAL A 92 7.16 -11.60 0.46
C VAL A 92 8.45 -10.88 0.88
N GLU A 93 8.94 -11.19 2.08
CA GLU A 93 10.13 -10.59 2.68
C GLU A 93 11.40 -11.19 2.08
N ASP A 94 11.63 -10.91 0.79
CA ASP A 94 12.81 -11.30 0.03
C ASP A 94 13.39 -10.09 -0.72
N LEU A 95 14.68 -9.82 -0.52
CA LEU A 95 15.32 -8.60 -1.00
C LEU A 95 15.32 -8.51 -2.54
N GLU A 96 15.70 -9.58 -3.22
CA GLU A 96 15.80 -9.59 -4.69
C GLU A 96 14.43 -9.46 -5.36
N THR A 97 13.42 -10.12 -4.80
CA THR A 97 12.03 -9.98 -5.25
C THR A 97 11.53 -8.54 -5.10
N LYS A 98 11.80 -7.89 -3.96
CA LYS A 98 11.43 -6.49 -3.75
C LYS A 98 12.23 -5.54 -4.63
N LYS A 99 13.54 -5.72 -4.78
CA LYS A 99 14.37 -4.90 -5.70
C LYS A 99 13.83 -4.95 -7.13
N THR A 100 13.51 -6.14 -7.62
CA THR A 100 12.89 -6.32 -8.95
C THR A 100 11.57 -5.56 -9.06
N LEU A 101 10.70 -5.70 -8.06
CA LEU A 101 9.42 -4.98 -8.03
C LEU A 101 9.61 -3.45 -7.99
N PHE A 102 10.55 -2.93 -7.20
CA PHE A 102 10.81 -1.49 -7.12
C PHE A 102 11.33 -0.93 -8.45
N ALA A 103 12.20 -1.67 -9.16
CA ALA A 103 12.65 -1.31 -10.50
C ALA A 103 11.51 -1.30 -11.53
N GLU A 104 10.53 -2.21 -11.41
CA GLU A 104 9.33 -2.18 -12.26
C GLU A 104 8.39 -1.02 -11.89
N LEU A 105 8.17 -0.79 -10.59
CA LEU A 105 7.28 0.26 -10.09
C LEU A 105 7.77 1.65 -10.49
N GLU A 106 9.09 1.92 -10.50
CA GLU A 106 9.60 3.23 -10.89
C GLU A 106 9.28 3.61 -12.35
N GLN A 107 9.17 2.60 -13.23
CA GLN A 107 8.87 2.80 -14.65
C GLN A 107 7.37 3.00 -14.89
N ILE A 108 6.54 2.59 -13.93
CA ILE A 108 5.07 2.59 -14.04
C ILE A 108 4.48 3.79 -13.32
N VAL A 109 4.81 3.96 -12.05
CA VAL A 109 4.25 4.99 -11.18
C VAL A 109 4.78 6.35 -11.62
N LYS A 110 3.88 7.33 -11.72
CA LYS A 110 4.22 8.70 -12.14
C LYS A 110 5.47 9.24 -11.42
N PRO A 111 6.27 10.11 -12.07
CA PRO A 111 7.54 10.58 -11.51
C PRO A 111 7.42 11.24 -10.13
N SER A 112 6.28 11.87 -9.83
CA SER A 112 6.02 12.52 -8.54
C SER A 112 5.58 11.57 -7.43
N GLY A 113 5.23 10.32 -7.75
CA GLY A 113 4.76 9.35 -6.77
C GLY A 113 5.83 8.94 -5.75
N ILE A 114 5.42 8.43 -4.60
CA ILE A 114 6.32 7.90 -3.58
C ILE A 114 6.24 6.37 -3.63
N LEU A 115 7.39 5.70 -3.60
CA LEU A 115 7.47 4.25 -3.45
C LEU A 115 7.88 3.92 -2.02
N ALA A 116 7.01 3.26 -1.28
CA ALA A 116 7.24 2.88 0.09
C ALA A 116 7.25 1.36 0.24
N THR A 117 8.00 0.86 1.21
CA THR A 117 7.94 -0.54 1.64
C THR A 117 7.45 -0.65 3.07
N ASN A 118 6.65 -1.68 3.35
CA ASN A 118 6.24 -2.11 4.69
C ASN A 118 7.21 -3.16 5.28
N THR A 119 8.41 -3.34 4.70
CA THR A 119 9.41 -4.29 5.23
C THR A 119 9.72 -4.03 6.70
N SER A 120 9.91 -5.11 7.46
CA SER A 120 10.28 -5.04 8.88
C SER A 120 11.76 -5.31 9.10
N THR A 121 12.45 -5.90 8.13
CA THR A 121 13.81 -6.45 8.31
C THR A 121 14.81 -6.05 7.23
N LEU A 122 14.35 -5.62 6.05
CA LEU A 122 15.23 -5.33 4.93
C LEU A 122 15.70 -3.87 4.94
N PRO A 123 16.95 -3.57 4.53
CA PRO A 123 17.42 -2.20 4.45
C PRO A 123 16.68 -1.43 3.34
N VAL A 124 15.90 -0.41 3.72
CA VAL A 124 15.15 0.43 2.75
C VAL A 124 16.07 1.08 1.71
N VAL A 125 17.30 1.43 2.09
CA VAL A 125 18.29 2.01 1.16
C VAL A 125 18.66 1.06 0.02
N GLU A 126 18.65 -0.26 0.24
CA GLU A 126 18.92 -1.25 -0.81
C GLU A 126 17.80 -1.29 -1.85
N LEU A 127 16.54 -1.08 -1.41
CA LEU A 127 15.40 -0.97 -2.31
C LEU A 127 15.40 0.36 -3.05
N ALA A 128 15.74 1.46 -2.37
CA ALA A 128 15.87 2.78 -2.98
C ALA A 128 16.90 2.76 -4.12
N MET A 129 18.08 2.17 -3.88
CA MET A 129 19.16 2.07 -4.87
C MET A 129 18.86 1.13 -6.05
N ALA A 130 17.78 0.35 -6.00
CA ALA A 130 17.28 -0.41 -7.15
C ALA A 130 16.50 0.47 -8.15
N THR A 131 16.30 1.75 -7.82
CA THR A 131 15.60 2.74 -8.65
C THR A 131 16.56 3.87 -9.06
N GLN A 132 16.20 4.60 -10.12
CA GLN A 132 16.80 5.85 -10.59
C GLN A 132 16.24 7.09 -9.89
N ARG A 133 15.30 6.92 -8.95
CA ARG A 133 14.67 7.98 -8.14
C ARG A 133 14.71 7.65 -6.64
N PRO A 134 15.89 7.35 -6.08
CA PRO A 134 16.03 6.88 -4.70
C PRO A 134 15.63 7.94 -3.66
N ASP A 135 15.47 9.20 -4.08
CA ASP A 135 14.95 10.31 -3.29
C ASP A 135 13.44 10.23 -3.02
N LYS A 136 12.69 9.49 -3.86
CA LYS A 136 11.25 9.24 -3.74
C LYS A 136 10.92 7.86 -3.15
N VAL A 137 11.91 7.22 -2.51
CA VAL A 137 11.76 5.91 -1.87
C VAL A 137 11.92 6.02 -0.36
N CYS A 138 10.97 5.50 0.41
CA CYS A 138 11.02 5.45 1.87
C CYS A 138 10.48 4.13 2.43
N GLY A 139 10.54 3.95 3.75
CA GLY A 139 9.82 2.89 4.43
C GLY A 139 8.63 3.46 5.19
N ILE A 140 7.50 2.77 5.12
CA ILE A 140 6.31 3.04 5.92
C ILE A 140 5.90 1.72 6.56
N HIS A 141 6.39 1.50 7.78
CA HIS A 141 6.24 0.24 8.49
C HIS A 141 5.04 0.30 9.45
N PHE A 142 3.99 -0.41 9.06
CA PHE A 142 2.79 -0.65 9.85
C PHE A 142 2.92 -1.93 10.68
N PHE A 143 2.30 -1.91 11.86
CA PHE A 143 2.26 -3.06 12.76
C PHE A 143 0.97 -3.87 12.56
N ASN A 144 1.08 -5.19 12.60
CA ASN A 144 -0.07 -6.08 12.45
C ASN A 144 -0.89 -6.17 13.76
N PRO A 145 -2.23 -5.97 13.75
CA PRO A 145 -3.08 -5.60 12.61
C PRO A 145 -3.10 -4.09 12.32
N ALA A 146 -2.80 -3.72 11.08
CA ALA A 146 -2.66 -2.32 10.67
C ALA A 146 -3.88 -1.43 11.00
N PRO A 147 -5.15 -1.87 10.82
CA PRO A 147 -6.32 -1.05 11.15
C PRO A 147 -6.52 -0.78 12.66
N VAL A 148 -5.79 -1.50 13.53
CA VAL A 148 -5.95 -1.44 14.98
C VAL A 148 -4.77 -0.72 15.64
N MET A 149 -3.57 -0.85 15.08
CA MET A 149 -2.35 -0.26 15.63
C MET A 149 -2.26 1.23 15.29
N SER A 150 -1.87 2.04 16.27
CA SER A 150 -1.74 3.50 16.08
C SER A 150 -0.34 3.96 15.68
N LEU A 151 0.67 3.09 15.81
CA LEU A 151 2.06 3.40 15.48
C LEU A 151 2.33 3.05 14.01
N VAL A 152 2.96 3.98 13.31
CA VAL A 152 3.58 3.78 12.00
C VAL A 152 5.01 4.31 12.10
N GLU A 153 5.98 3.49 11.69
CA GLU A 153 7.38 3.92 11.60
C GLU A 153 7.65 4.43 10.18
N ILE A 154 8.17 5.66 10.08
CA ILE A 154 8.67 6.21 8.83
C ILE A 154 10.18 6.00 8.80
N ILE A 155 10.65 5.21 7.85
CA ILE A 155 12.07 4.92 7.67
C ILE A 155 12.60 5.83 6.57
N GLN A 156 13.43 6.79 6.95
CA GLN A 156 14.13 7.67 6.03
C GLN A 156 15.49 7.05 5.65
N PRO A 157 15.65 6.45 4.46
CA PRO A 157 16.97 6.13 3.95
C PRO A 157 17.76 7.42 3.70
N VAL A 158 19.09 7.34 3.73
CA VAL A 158 19.98 8.50 3.45
C VAL A 158 19.73 9.14 2.08
N THR A 159 19.10 8.40 1.17
CA THR A 159 18.76 8.86 -0.18
C THR A 159 17.47 9.68 -0.24
N ALA A 160 16.53 9.49 0.69
CA ALA A 160 15.21 10.11 0.64
C ALA A 160 15.27 11.63 0.83
N SER A 161 14.50 12.35 0.01
CA SER A 161 14.35 13.80 0.15
C SER A 161 13.44 14.16 1.33
N ASP A 162 13.62 15.35 1.90
CA ASP A 162 12.73 15.88 2.94
C ASP A 162 11.29 16.06 2.44
N GLU A 163 11.07 16.25 1.13
CA GLU A 163 9.72 16.33 0.56
C GLU A 163 9.02 14.96 0.56
N THR A 164 9.78 13.87 0.51
CA THR A 164 9.26 12.50 0.53
C THR A 164 8.82 12.05 1.93
N ILE A 165 9.39 12.64 2.98
CA ILE A 165 9.18 12.29 4.40
C ILE A 165 8.09 13.17 5.01
#